data_AF-A0A120KPT8-F1
#
_entry.id   AF-A0A120KPT8-F1
#
_cell.length_a   1.000
_cell.length_b   1.000
_cell.length_c   1.000
_cell.angle_alpha   90.00
_cell.angle_beta   90.00
_cell.angle_gamma   90.00
#
_symmetry.space_group_name_H-M   'P 1'
#
loop_
_entity.id
_entity.type
_entity.pdbx_description
1 polymer ?
#
loop_
_entity_poly.entity_id
_entity_poly.type
_entity_poly.pdbx_seq_one_letter_code
_entity_poly.pdbx_strand_id
1 'polypeptide(L)'
;MGIFDFLKKTETAEAAEITEAQKETEESKNNACIGVLDLFPMKETNQLLIVGSLEGSLNVGDQLQFCNPDQGMESLGSVEVKKLSSQNKDADSLTDEVLAHLVVDRIPSLDKLKKGSVLFSSGVDEEQKLSSYSDALYRAFVAIQEGQLTNEDYLAASLDDSVEILRLFLWKCRQNQETESEESYQANTRKLERLAEIVKDKLLAADSVYAVFSEKTGEPYLFSTTYDRGEEGYLCTDPMIMLLTPSWYRQFKETIDSRPNSVVKLIENTEDKKGIENFLGTAFYLNGALGAIFNSKEVSISASALVQKPDYSNLPEIQVPVMNPDLVRWMLLMGQLDSPTTEDEEVIYKLYYKFFSEAMPKAKFLIPLDAASEFKGDSQEGNSFVLEKDSSFNIPVKEGKNGRNSVPVFTDWKRLRMVFDEKWNGMIEEAGGMIEVFDYAINPTEYYEAGAYVSLTAFKEMQELSEELEGRAKD
;
A
#
# COMPACT_ATOMS: atom_id res chain seq x y z
N MET A 1 3.81 -14.64 -7.64
CA MET A 1 3.12 -15.71 -6.92
C MET A 1 2.55 -15.14 -5.64
N GLY A 2 1.23 -15.12 -5.51
CA GLY A 2 0.55 -14.67 -4.29
C GLY A 2 0.57 -15.78 -3.24
N ILE A 3 0.34 -15.44 -1.97
CA ILE A 3 0.28 -16.43 -0.86
C ILE A 3 -0.79 -17.51 -1.13
N PHE A 4 -1.84 -17.19 -1.90
CA PHE A 4 -2.85 -18.15 -2.37
C PHE A 4 -2.33 -19.18 -3.39
N ASP A 5 -1.25 -18.88 -4.14
CA ASP A 5 -0.61 -19.89 -5.02
C ASP A 5 0.12 -20.96 -4.20
N PHE A 6 0.47 -20.67 -2.94
CA PHE A 6 1.15 -21.59 -2.04
C PHE A 6 0.16 -22.50 -1.30
N LEU A 7 -0.99 -21.97 -0.86
CA LEU A 7 -2.07 -22.75 -0.21
C LEU A 7 -2.64 -23.85 -1.12
N LYS A 8 -2.75 -23.59 -2.43
CA LYS A 8 -3.18 -24.61 -3.41
C LYS A 8 -2.24 -25.81 -3.51
N LYS A 9 -0.94 -25.64 -3.22
CA LYS A 9 0.04 -26.73 -3.28
C LYS A 9 0.00 -27.62 -2.04
N THR A 10 -0.48 -27.09 -0.91
CA THR A 10 -0.59 -27.84 0.35
C THR A 10 -1.85 -28.73 0.35
N GLU A 11 -2.95 -28.26 -0.22
CA GLU A 11 -4.19 -29.05 -0.38
C GLU A 11 -4.00 -30.34 -1.21
N THR A 12 -3.02 -30.37 -2.13
CA THR A 12 -2.79 -31.56 -2.98
C THR A 12 -1.91 -32.63 -2.34
N ALA A 13 -1.20 -32.31 -1.26
CA ALA A 13 -0.28 -33.23 -0.58
C ALA A 13 -0.88 -33.91 0.65
N GLU A 14 -1.87 -33.29 1.32
CA GLU A 14 -2.48 -33.83 2.55
C GLU A 14 -3.70 -34.73 2.29
N ALA A 15 -4.23 -34.75 1.07
CA ALA A 15 -5.38 -35.59 0.69
C ALA A 15 -5.07 -37.11 0.64
N ALA A 16 -3.83 -37.54 0.86
CA ALA A 16 -3.40 -38.94 0.71
C ALA A 16 -3.13 -39.70 2.02
N GLU A 17 -3.14 -39.07 3.20
CA GLU A 17 -2.78 -39.76 4.46
C GLU A 17 -3.83 -39.69 5.60
N ILE A 18 -5.01 -39.08 5.39
CA ILE A 18 -6.01 -38.88 6.47
C ILE A 18 -7.07 -40.01 6.56
N THR A 19 -7.06 -41.00 5.67
CA THR A 19 -8.17 -41.97 5.56
C THR A 19 -8.22 -43.10 6.60
N GLU A 20 -7.31 -43.23 7.57
CA GLU A 20 -7.33 -44.37 8.50
C GLU A 20 -7.27 -44.09 10.01
N ALA A 21 -7.33 -42.83 10.48
CA ALA A 21 -7.21 -42.52 11.92
C ALA A 21 -8.45 -41.91 12.60
N GLN A 22 -9.62 -41.85 11.94
CA GLN A 22 -10.87 -41.36 12.55
C GLN A 22 -11.84 -42.49 12.90
N LYS A 23 -11.46 -43.31 13.89
CA LYS A 23 -12.40 -44.02 14.75
C LYS A 23 -11.73 -44.09 16.12
N GLU A 24 -12.43 -43.56 17.12
CA GLU A 24 -12.06 -43.45 18.55
C GLU A 24 -11.65 -42.03 18.98
N THR A 25 -12.66 -41.17 19.25
CA THR A 25 -13.02 -40.64 20.59
C THR A 25 -13.87 -39.38 20.41
N GLU A 26 -15.20 -39.55 20.22
CA GLU A 26 -16.18 -38.47 20.32
C GLU A 26 -16.42 -38.15 21.80
N GLU A 27 -15.64 -37.23 22.35
CA GLU A 27 -16.11 -36.35 23.42
C GLU A 27 -16.36 -34.98 22.79
N SER A 28 -17.58 -34.45 22.99
CA SER A 28 -18.07 -33.19 22.45
C SER A 28 -17.18 -32.01 22.86
N LYS A 29 -16.13 -31.72 22.09
CA LYS A 29 -15.45 -30.44 22.19
C LYS A 29 -16.36 -29.39 21.57
N ASN A 30 -16.89 -28.52 22.42
CA ASN A 30 -17.63 -27.35 22.00
C ASN A 30 -16.71 -26.51 21.09
N ASN A 31 -17.04 -26.41 19.80
CA ASN A 31 -16.20 -25.83 18.75
C ASN A 31 -16.90 -24.64 18.06
N ALA A 32 -17.92 -24.07 18.69
CA ALA A 32 -18.65 -22.93 18.14
C ALA A 32 -17.71 -21.77 17.80
N CYS A 33 -17.81 -21.26 16.57
CA CYS A 33 -17.19 -20.03 16.12
C CYS A 33 -18.25 -19.21 15.39
N ILE A 34 -18.46 -17.96 15.80
CA ILE A 34 -19.53 -17.10 15.31
C ILE A 34 -18.96 -15.78 14.86
N GLY A 35 -19.11 -15.47 13.57
CA GLY A 35 -18.85 -14.15 13.03
C GLY A 35 -20.06 -13.22 13.20
N VAL A 36 -19.87 -12.08 13.86
CA VAL A 36 -20.96 -11.11 14.16
C VAL A 36 -21.34 -10.33 12.90
N LEU A 37 -22.62 -10.41 12.53
CA LEU A 37 -23.22 -9.73 11.39
C LEU A 37 -23.93 -8.44 11.78
N ASP A 38 -24.60 -8.43 12.94
CA ASP A 38 -25.31 -7.26 13.45
C ASP A 38 -25.57 -7.36 14.96
N LEU A 39 -25.88 -6.22 15.58
CA LEU A 39 -26.03 -6.07 17.03
C LEU A 39 -27.25 -5.20 17.36
N PHE A 40 -28.17 -5.72 18.18
CA PHE A 40 -29.39 -5.03 18.57
C PHE A 40 -29.51 -4.93 20.11
N PRO A 41 -29.30 -3.75 20.70
CA PRO A 41 -29.44 -3.58 22.15
C PRO A 41 -30.92 -3.60 22.57
N MET A 42 -31.28 -4.52 23.45
CA MET A 42 -32.63 -4.67 24.02
C MET A 42 -32.74 -3.89 25.33
N LYS A 43 -33.06 -2.59 25.22
CA LYS A 43 -33.04 -1.64 26.37
C LYS A 43 -33.94 -2.07 27.54
N GLU A 44 -35.08 -2.70 27.26
CA GLU A 44 -36.04 -3.10 28.30
C GLU A 44 -35.55 -4.25 29.17
N THR A 45 -34.78 -5.18 28.60
CA THR A 45 -34.27 -6.36 29.32
C THR A 45 -32.80 -6.25 29.70
N ASN A 46 -32.12 -5.15 29.31
CA ASN A 46 -30.67 -4.98 29.45
C ASN A 46 -29.88 -6.15 28.82
N GLN A 47 -30.34 -6.61 27.66
CA GLN A 47 -29.73 -7.68 26.89
C GLN A 47 -29.23 -7.17 25.54
N LEU A 48 -28.41 -7.99 24.89
CA LEU A 48 -27.92 -7.75 23.54
C LEU A 48 -28.33 -8.94 22.67
N LEU A 49 -29.02 -8.65 21.57
CA LEU A 49 -29.25 -9.61 20.50
C LEU A 49 -28.10 -9.50 19.51
N ILE A 50 -27.40 -10.62 19.30
CA ILE A 50 -26.30 -10.76 18.35
C ILE A 50 -26.84 -11.60 17.18
N VAL A 51 -26.70 -11.07 15.96
CA VAL A 51 -26.94 -11.83 14.73
C VAL A 51 -25.58 -12.25 14.20
N GLY A 52 -25.40 -13.55 13.93
CA GLY A 52 -24.11 -14.11 13.55
C GLY A 52 -24.20 -15.27 12.56
N SER A 53 -23.09 -15.54 11.88
CA SER A 53 -22.86 -16.76 11.10
C SER A 53 -22.12 -17.76 12.01
N LEU A 54 -22.77 -18.88 12.35
CA LEU A 54 -22.24 -19.93 13.23
C LEU A 54 -21.62 -21.05 12.41
N GLU A 55 -20.38 -21.41 12.74
CA GLU A 55 -19.71 -22.64 12.37
C GLU A 55 -19.50 -23.50 13.64
N GLY A 56 -19.75 -24.81 13.53
CA GLY A 56 -19.73 -25.72 14.66
C GLY A 56 -21.05 -25.75 15.43
N SER A 57 -21.01 -26.30 16.64
CA SER A 57 -22.21 -26.53 17.47
C SER A 57 -22.23 -25.65 18.71
N LEU A 58 -23.41 -25.08 19.02
CA LEU A 58 -23.63 -24.19 20.15
C LEU A 58 -24.94 -24.53 20.87
N ASN A 59 -24.94 -24.49 22.21
CA ASN A 59 -26.10 -24.73 23.06
C ASN A 59 -26.42 -23.50 23.93
N VAL A 60 -27.68 -23.40 24.37
CA VAL A 60 -28.06 -22.44 25.41
C VAL A 60 -27.31 -22.77 26.70
N GLY A 61 -26.75 -21.75 27.34
CA GLY A 61 -25.91 -21.85 28.54
C GLY A 61 -24.41 -21.93 28.24
N ASP A 62 -24.00 -22.09 26.98
CA ASP A 62 -22.60 -22.11 26.61
C ASP A 62 -21.93 -20.75 26.88
N GLN A 63 -20.65 -20.83 27.28
CA GLN A 63 -19.79 -19.67 27.51
C GLN A 63 -18.90 -19.46 26.28
N LEU A 64 -19.04 -18.30 25.66
CA LEU A 64 -18.23 -17.89 24.50
C LEU A 64 -17.28 -16.78 24.89
N GLN A 65 -16.05 -16.87 24.42
CA GLN A 65 -15.11 -15.75 24.41
C GLN A 65 -15.37 -14.90 23.15
N PHE A 66 -14.90 -13.66 23.13
CA PHE A 66 -14.94 -12.87 21.90
C PHE A 66 -13.68 -12.04 21.68
N CYS A 67 -13.36 -11.77 20.42
CA CYS A 67 -12.26 -10.90 20.00
C CYS A 67 -12.66 -10.05 18.79
N ASN A 68 -11.79 -9.09 18.49
CA ASN A 68 -11.85 -8.25 17.30
C ASN A 68 -10.60 -8.54 16.46
N PRO A 69 -10.67 -9.41 15.44
CA PRO A 69 -9.51 -9.84 14.67
C PRO A 69 -8.68 -8.71 14.04
N ASP A 70 -9.30 -7.57 13.74
CA ASP A 70 -8.60 -6.36 13.29
C ASP A 70 -7.69 -5.73 14.36
N GLN A 71 -7.91 -6.05 15.64
CA GLN A 71 -7.14 -5.57 16.79
C GLN A 71 -6.22 -6.68 17.33
N GLY A 72 -6.62 -7.94 17.20
CA GLY A 72 -5.86 -9.13 17.59
C GLY A 72 -6.78 -10.30 17.98
N MET A 73 -6.17 -11.46 18.20
CA MET A 73 -6.90 -12.71 18.51
C MET A 73 -7.12 -12.94 20.01
N GLU A 74 -6.62 -12.03 20.86
CA GLU A 74 -6.80 -12.12 22.30
C GLU A 74 -8.27 -11.89 22.70
N SER A 75 -8.74 -12.66 23.68
CA SER A 75 -10.10 -12.52 24.19
C SER A 75 -10.29 -11.17 24.90
N LEU A 76 -11.33 -10.45 24.49
CA LEU A 76 -11.77 -9.17 25.07
C LEU A 76 -12.76 -9.36 26.23
N GLY A 77 -13.23 -10.60 26.44
CA GLY A 77 -14.21 -10.96 27.46
C GLY A 77 -14.93 -12.27 27.11
N SER A 78 -15.87 -12.65 27.97
CA SER A 78 -16.73 -13.81 27.78
C SER A 78 -18.20 -13.47 28.00
N VAL A 79 -19.08 -14.25 27.39
CA VAL A 79 -20.54 -14.13 27.48
C VAL A 79 -21.19 -15.49 27.62
N GLU A 80 -22.32 -15.53 28.32
CA GLU A 80 -23.17 -16.71 28.39
C GLU A 80 -24.34 -16.57 27.42
N VAL A 81 -24.59 -17.61 26.63
CA VAL A 81 -25.73 -17.67 25.70
C VAL A 81 -27.01 -17.91 26.49
N LYS A 82 -27.91 -16.93 26.54
CA LYS A 82 -29.20 -17.04 27.25
C LYS A 82 -30.32 -17.60 26.40
N LYS A 83 -30.30 -17.31 25.10
CA LYS A 83 -31.26 -17.85 24.13
C LYS A 83 -30.60 -18.02 22.77
N LEU A 84 -31.05 -19.03 22.04
CA LEU A 84 -30.70 -19.27 20.65
C LEU A 84 -31.97 -19.30 19.80
N SER A 85 -31.90 -18.73 18.61
CA SER A 85 -32.91 -18.93 17.58
C SER A 85 -32.33 -18.87 16.17
N SER A 86 -32.95 -19.59 15.25
CA SER A 86 -32.70 -19.51 13.81
C SER A 86 -34.05 -19.50 13.09
N GLN A 87 -34.15 -18.77 11.98
CA GLN A 87 -35.37 -18.67 11.18
C GLN A 87 -36.64 -18.30 12.01
N ASN A 88 -36.48 -17.42 13.00
CA ASN A 88 -37.53 -17.00 13.95
C ASN A 88 -38.11 -18.14 14.81
N LYS A 89 -37.35 -19.21 15.06
CA LYS A 89 -37.72 -20.29 15.97
C LYS A 89 -36.66 -20.44 17.06
N ASP A 90 -37.12 -20.43 18.31
CA ASP A 90 -36.28 -20.73 19.45
C ASP A 90 -35.77 -22.17 19.39
N ALA A 91 -34.50 -22.37 19.76
CA ALA A 91 -33.84 -23.66 19.78
C ALA A 91 -32.96 -23.78 21.03
N ASP A 92 -32.79 -25.01 21.52
CA ASP A 92 -31.87 -25.30 22.64
C ASP A 92 -30.42 -25.45 22.15
N SER A 93 -30.24 -25.81 20.88
CA SER A 93 -28.95 -25.99 20.22
C SER A 93 -29.01 -25.58 18.74
N LEU A 94 -27.93 -25.01 18.21
CA LEU A 94 -27.73 -24.72 16.80
C LEU A 94 -26.43 -25.36 16.30
N THR A 95 -26.39 -25.75 15.04
CA THR A 95 -25.19 -26.27 14.37
C THR A 95 -25.12 -25.70 12.96
N ASP A 96 -23.98 -25.13 12.58
CA ASP A 96 -23.69 -24.64 11.23
C ASP A 96 -24.83 -23.76 10.64
N GLU A 97 -25.10 -22.64 11.31
CA GLU A 97 -26.21 -21.75 10.97
C GLU A 97 -25.73 -20.42 10.40
N VAL A 98 -26.12 -20.14 9.15
CA VAL A 98 -25.76 -18.90 8.46
C VAL A 98 -26.33 -17.64 9.12
N LEU A 99 -27.47 -17.77 9.81
CA LEU A 99 -28.17 -16.69 10.51
C LEU A 99 -28.63 -17.16 11.89
N ALA A 100 -27.67 -17.30 12.79
CA ALA A 100 -27.91 -17.56 14.20
C ALA A 100 -28.23 -16.27 14.94
N HIS A 101 -29.21 -16.33 15.84
CA HIS A 101 -29.58 -15.27 16.76
C HIS A 101 -29.24 -15.70 18.18
N LEU A 102 -28.46 -14.88 18.87
CA LEU A 102 -28.03 -15.14 20.23
C LEU A 102 -28.46 -13.99 21.13
N VAL A 103 -29.08 -14.30 22.26
CA VAL A 103 -29.34 -13.30 23.30
C VAL A 103 -28.35 -13.51 24.44
N VAL A 104 -27.64 -12.44 24.81
CA VAL A 104 -26.71 -12.42 25.93
C VAL A 104 -27.03 -11.26 26.87
N ASP A 105 -26.61 -11.35 28.13
CA ASP A 105 -26.74 -10.23 29.06
C ASP A 105 -25.75 -9.11 28.69
N ARG A 106 -26.20 -7.87 28.77
CA ARG A 106 -25.33 -6.73 28.44
C ARG A 106 -24.31 -6.51 29.55
N ILE A 107 -23.04 -6.67 29.22
CA ILE A 107 -21.89 -6.38 30.08
C ILE A 107 -20.99 -5.31 29.43
N PRO A 108 -20.23 -4.51 30.21
CA PRO A 108 -19.44 -3.39 29.67
C PRO A 108 -18.42 -3.78 28.59
N SER A 109 -17.87 -5.00 28.64
CA SER A 109 -16.92 -5.46 27.61
C SER A 109 -17.55 -5.61 26.23
N LEU A 110 -18.88 -5.80 26.13
CA LEU A 110 -19.59 -5.94 24.86
C LEU A 110 -19.75 -4.63 24.11
N ASP A 111 -19.50 -3.47 24.73
CA ASP A 111 -19.46 -2.20 23.99
C ASP A 111 -18.29 -2.15 22.98
N LYS A 112 -17.38 -3.13 23.02
CA LYS A 112 -16.31 -3.34 22.01
C LYS A 112 -16.73 -4.22 20.83
N LEU A 113 -17.86 -4.92 20.91
CA LEU A 113 -18.36 -5.73 19.80
C LEU A 113 -18.81 -4.83 18.66
N LYS A 114 -18.55 -5.29 17.44
CA LYS A 114 -18.96 -4.68 16.19
C LYS A 114 -19.22 -5.76 15.15
N LYS A 115 -19.72 -5.36 13.98
CA LYS A 115 -19.76 -6.25 12.81
C LYS A 115 -18.34 -6.69 12.48
N GLY A 116 -18.15 -7.99 12.24
CA GLY A 116 -16.83 -8.62 12.09
C GLY A 116 -16.19 -9.10 13.40
N SER A 117 -16.70 -8.75 14.59
CA SER A 117 -16.24 -9.42 15.82
C SER A 117 -16.50 -10.92 15.75
N VAL A 118 -15.71 -11.72 16.46
CA VAL A 118 -15.84 -13.18 16.49
C VAL A 118 -16.10 -13.65 17.92
N LEU A 119 -17.17 -14.41 18.13
CA LEU A 119 -17.43 -15.15 19.36
C LEU A 119 -17.00 -16.61 19.17
N PHE A 120 -16.32 -17.21 20.15
CA PHE A 120 -15.76 -18.55 19.99
C PHE A 120 -15.69 -19.33 21.30
N SER A 121 -15.81 -20.65 21.19
CA SER A 121 -15.56 -21.60 22.28
C SER A 121 -14.07 -21.80 22.53
N SER A 122 -13.70 -22.23 23.74
CA SER A 122 -12.30 -22.51 24.08
C SER A 122 -11.75 -23.64 23.20
N GLY A 123 -10.66 -23.37 22.48
CA GLY A 123 -9.99 -24.35 21.62
C GLY A 123 -10.17 -24.12 20.12
N VAL A 124 -10.98 -23.13 19.71
CA VAL A 124 -11.01 -22.63 18.33
C VAL A 124 -9.67 -21.95 18.02
N ASP A 125 -9.03 -22.38 16.93
CA ASP A 125 -7.74 -21.85 16.48
C ASP A 125 -7.88 -20.47 15.80
N GLU A 126 -6.74 -19.86 15.44
CA GLU A 126 -6.74 -18.53 14.83
C GLU A 126 -7.24 -18.54 13.39
N GLU A 127 -6.98 -19.62 12.63
CA GLU A 127 -7.40 -19.74 11.24
C GLU A 127 -8.94 -19.76 11.12
N GLN A 128 -9.60 -20.52 11.99
CA GLN A 128 -11.05 -20.56 12.04
C GLN A 128 -11.66 -19.21 12.44
N LYS A 129 -11.04 -18.49 13.40
CA LYS A 129 -11.48 -17.13 13.78
C LYS A 129 -11.36 -16.16 12.60
N LEU A 130 -10.26 -16.21 11.86
CA LEU A 130 -10.05 -15.38 10.67
C LEU A 130 -11.05 -15.69 9.56
N SER A 131 -11.33 -16.97 9.34
CA SER A 131 -12.35 -17.42 8.40
C SER A 131 -13.73 -16.86 8.78
N SER A 132 -14.12 -17.00 10.05
CA SER A 132 -15.39 -16.44 10.56
C SER A 132 -15.45 -14.91 10.48
N TYR A 133 -14.33 -14.21 10.69
CA TYR A 133 -14.23 -12.75 10.51
C TYR A 133 -14.45 -12.32 9.06
N SER A 134 -13.76 -12.96 8.12
CA SER A 134 -13.88 -12.65 6.70
C SER A 134 -15.29 -12.98 6.18
N ASP A 135 -15.87 -14.12 6.58
CA ASP A 135 -17.27 -14.48 6.28
C ASP A 135 -18.26 -13.47 6.88
N ALA A 136 -18.04 -13.01 8.12
CA ALA A 136 -18.89 -12.01 8.75
C ALA A 136 -18.88 -10.67 8.00
N LEU A 137 -17.69 -10.17 7.66
CA LEU A 137 -17.55 -8.93 6.89
C LEU A 137 -18.18 -9.07 5.50
N TYR A 138 -17.97 -10.21 4.83
CA TYR A 138 -18.59 -10.49 3.53
C TYR A 138 -20.11 -10.48 3.64
N ARG A 139 -20.69 -11.21 4.59
CA ARG A 139 -22.15 -11.28 4.74
C ARG A 139 -22.74 -9.93 5.10
N ALA A 140 -22.20 -9.27 6.11
CA ALA A 140 -22.73 -7.99 6.59
C ALA A 140 -22.61 -6.90 5.52
N PHE A 141 -21.40 -6.66 5.00
CA PHE A 141 -21.12 -5.49 4.17
C PHE A 141 -21.30 -5.75 2.68
N VAL A 142 -21.07 -6.97 2.19
CA VAL A 142 -21.06 -7.28 0.76
C VAL A 142 -22.34 -7.99 0.30
N ALA A 143 -22.85 -8.94 1.09
CA ALA A 143 -24.06 -9.68 0.75
C ALA A 143 -25.35 -8.94 1.15
N ILE A 144 -25.42 -8.43 2.40
CA ILE A 144 -26.61 -7.77 2.95
C ILE A 144 -26.64 -6.28 2.59
N GLN A 145 -25.56 -5.54 2.86
CA GLN A 145 -25.50 -4.10 2.60
C GLN A 145 -25.02 -3.73 1.19
N GLU A 146 -24.63 -4.72 0.38
CA GLU A 146 -24.18 -4.53 -1.00
C GLU A 146 -23.11 -3.42 -1.21
N GLY A 147 -22.15 -3.30 -0.29
CA GLY A 147 -21.06 -2.33 -0.32
C GLY A 147 -21.45 -0.93 0.17
N GLN A 148 -22.63 -0.75 0.75
CA GLN A 148 -23.12 0.54 1.24
C GLN A 148 -23.01 0.64 2.76
N LEU A 149 -21.87 1.14 3.24
CA LEU A 149 -21.64 1.34 4.67
C LEU A 149 -22.47 2.52 5.19
N THR A 150 -23.15 2.31 6.31
CA THR A 150 -23.81 3.41 7.03
C THR A 150 -22.78 4.29 7.75
N ASN A 151 -23.21 5.45 8.27
CA ASN A 151 -22.33 6.29 9.09
C ASN A 151 -21.86 5.59 10.38
N GLU A 152 -22.71 4.75 10.97
CA GLU A 152 -22.35 3.97 12.16
C GLU A 152 -21.30 2.93 11.80
N ASP A 153 -21.48 2.21 10.69
CA ASP A 153 -20.50 1.26 10.16
C ASP A 153 -19.17 1.95 9.85
N TYR A 154 -19.20 3.11 9.19
CA TYR A 154 -18.02 3.91 8.91
C TYR A 154 -17.28 4.30 10.19
N LEU A 155 -17.98 4.71 11.25
CA LEU A 155 -17.33 5.11 12.51
C LEU A 155 -16.71 3.90 13.23
N ALA A 156 -17.39 2.75 13.22
CA ALA A 156 -16.96 1.54 13.91
C ALA A 156 -15.84 0.77 13.19
N ALA A 157 -15.80 0.82 11.85
CA ALA A 157 -14.81 0.12 11.05
C ALA A 157 -13.39 0.64 11.31
N SER A 158 -12.44 -0.27 11.46
CA SER A 158 -11.01 0.03 11.46
C SER A 158 -10.47 0.14 10.03
N LEU A 159 -9.19 0.51 9.90
CA LEU A 159 -8.49 0.43 8.62
C LEU A 159 -8.47 -1.00 8.07
N ASP A 160 -8.27 -1.99 8.94
CA ASP A 160 -8.22 -3.41 8.56
C ASP A 160 -9.58 -3.90 8.04
N ASP A 161 -10.66 -3.62 8.78
CA ASP A 161 -12.02 -3.94 8.33
C ASP A 161 -12.29 -3.30 6.96
N SER A 162 -11.91 -2.03 6.79
CA SER A 162 -12.18 -1.28 5.55
C SER A 162 -11.43 -1.85 4.35
N VAL A 163 -10.17 -2.26 4.54
CA VAL A 163 -9.36 -2.92 3.51
C VAL A 163 -9.96 -4.28 3.16
N GLU A 164 -10.39 -5.06 4.16
CA GLU A 164 -10.96 -6.39 3.96
C GLU A 164 -12.35 -6.32 3.28
N ILE A 165 -13.20 -5.38 3.67
CA ILE A 165 -14.49 -5.12 3.00
C ILE A 165 -14.27 -4.75 1.52
N LEU A 166 -13.31 -3.87 1.22
CA LEU A 166 -12.97 -3.51 -0.15
C LEU A 166 -12.47 -4.73 -0.94
N ARG A 167 -11.61 -5.56 -0.35
CA ARG A 167 -11.12 -6.81 -0.95
C ARG A 167 -12.27 -7.76 -1.30
N LEU A 168 -13.18 -7.97 -0.35
CA LEU A 168 -14.32 -8.87 -0.50
C LEU A 168 -15.31 -8.36 -1.54
N PHE A 169 -15.54 -7.04 -1.60
CA PHE A 169 -16.39 -6.44 -2.63
C PHE A 169 -15.76 -6.55 -4.03
N LEU A 170 -14.45 -6.27 -4.16
CA LEU A 170 -13.69 -6.51 -5.39
C LEU A 170 -13.74 -7.96 -5.85
N TRP A 171 -13.64 -8.91 -4.90
CA TRP A 171 -13.80 -10.34 -5.20
C TRP A 171 -15.19 -10.64 -5.76
N LYS A 172 -16.27 -10.15 -5.14
CA LYS A 172 -17.65 -10.32 -5.65
C LYS A 172 -17.82 -9.74 -7.05
N CYS A 173 -17.31 -8.54 -7.32
CA CYS A 173 -17.38 -7.95 -8.65
C CYS A 173 -16.66 -8.82 -9.70
N ARG A 174 -15.48 -9.35 -9.39
CA ARG A 174 -14.73 -10.25 -10.28
C ARG A 174 -15.49 -11.54 -10.59
N GLN A 175 -16.19 -12.13 -9.60
CA GLN A 175 -17.02 -13.32 -9.84
C GLN A 175 -18.16 -13.07 -10.82
N ASN A 176 -18.67 -11.83 -10.90
CA ASN A 176 -19.82 -11.49 -11.73
C ASN A 176 -19.43 -10.86 -13.07
N GLN A 177 -18.14 -10.57 -13.32
CA GLN A 177 -17.66 -9.73 -14.41
C GLN A 177 -18.16 -10.14 -15.81
N GLU A 178 -18.31 -11.44 -16.08
CA GLU A 178 -18.78 -11.93 -17.38
C GLU A 178 -20.30 -11.81 -17.59
N THR A 179 -21.06 -11.69 -16.49
CA THR A 179 -22.54 -11.74 -16.50
C THR A 179 -23.18 -10.42 -16.06
N GLU A 180 -22.37 -9.47 -15.59
CA GLU A 180 -22.81 -8.21 -15.06
C GLU A 180 -23.29 -7.26 -16.17
N SER A 181 -24.40 -6.55 -15.93
CA SER A 181 -24.87 -5.50 -16.83
C SER A 181 -24.03 -4.23 -16.68
N GLU A 182 -23.96 -3.42 -17.73
CA GLU A 182 -23.26 -2.12 -17.70
C GLU A 182 -23.76 -1.21 -16.56
N GLU A 183 -25.07 -1.18 -16.30
CA GLU A 183 -25.65 -0.41 -15.19
C GLU A 183 -25.15 -0.89 -13.82
N SER A 184 -25.08 -2.21 -13.63
CA SER A 184 -24.55 -2.81 -12.40
C SER A 184 -23.06 -2.55 -12.26
N TYR A 185 -22.29 -2.66 -13.35
CA TYR A 185 -20.86 -2.36 -13.38
C TYR A 185 -20.59 -0.91 -12.95
N GLN A 186 -21.34 0.06 -13.48
CA GLN A 186 -21.21 1.47 -13.09
C GLN A 186 -21.63 1.71 -11.64
N ALA A 187 -22.69 1.06 -11.17
CA ALA A 187 -23.12 1.16 -9.78
C ALA A 187 -22.06 0.59 -8.82
N ASN A 188 -21.47 -0.56 -9.16
CA ASN A 188 -20.40 -1.20 -8.39
C ASN A 188 -19.10 -0.39 -8.43
N THR A 189 -18.79 0.25 -9.56
CA THR A 189 -17.65 1.18 -9.65
C THR A 189 -17.78 2.32 -8.64
N ARG A 190 -18.97 2.96 -8.55
CA ARG A 190 -19.20 4.02 -7.54
C ARG A 190 -19.12 3.52 -6.10
N LYS A 191 -19.58 2.29 -5.85
CA LYS A 191 -19.44 1.64 -4.53
C LYS A 191 -17.97 1.39 -4.20
N LEU A 192 -17.18 0.91 -5.16
CA LEU A 192 -15.74 0.71 -5.01
C LEU A 192 -15.00 2.03 -4.75
N GLU A 193 -15.32 3.09 -5.47
CA GLU A 193 -14.77 4.44 -5.22
C GLU A 193 -15.08 4.89 -3.79
N ARG A 194 -16.32 4.71 -3.32
CA ARG A 194 -16.71 5.05 -1.96
C ARG A 194 -15.98 4.22 -0.91
N LEU A 195 -15.82 2.91 -1.12
CA LEU A 195 -15.06 2.05 -0.23
C LEU A 195 -13.58 2.43 -0.19
N ALA A 196 -12.99 2.79 -1.34
CA ALA A 196 -11.62 3.29 -1.42
C ALA A 196 -11.43 4.64 -0.67
N GLU A 197 -12.42 5.54 -0.75
CA GLU A 197 -12.44 6.77 0.06
C GLU A 197 -12.45 6.46 1.57
N ILE A 198 -13.22 5.45 1.99
CA ILE A 198 -13.25 5.03 3.41
C ILE A 198 -11.88 4.49 3.82
N VAL A 199 -11.26 3.63 3.01
CA VAL A 199 -9.89 3.14 3.25
C VAL A 199 -8.90 4.30 3.37
N LYS A 200 -8.97 5.29 2.47
CA LYS A 200 -8.15 6.51 2.55
C LYS A 200 -8.37 7.26 3.87
N ASP A 201 -9.61 7.55 4.23
CA ASP A 201 -9.91 8.30 5.46
C ASP A 201 -9.36 7.57 6.69
N LYS A 202 -9.54 6.24 6.75
CA LYS A 202 -9.03 5.39 7.83
C LYS A 202 -7.51 5.30 7.84
N LEU A 203 -6.88 5.27 6.67
CA LEU A 203 -5.43 5.27 6.51
C LEU A 203 -4.81 6.57 7.05
N LEU A 204 -5.36 7.72 6.66
CA LEU A 204 -4.83 9.02 7.07
C LEU A 204 -5.08 9.30 8.56
N ALA A 205 -6.14 8.73 9.14
CA ALA A 205 -6.44 8.84 10.57
C ALA A 205 -5.64 7.86 11.45
N ALA A 206 -5.14 6.75 10.88
CA ALA A 206 -4.43 5.71 11.60
C ALA A 206 -3.23 6.27 12.38
N ASP A 207 -2.93 5.67 13.53
CA ASP A 207 -1.75 6.04 14.31
C ASP A 207 -0.46 5.55 13.64
N SER A 208 -0.52 4.41 12.97
CA SER A 208 0.59 3.89 12.19
C SER A 208 0.14 2.87 11.15
N VAL A 209 1.00 2.68 10.15
CA VAL A 209 0.94 1.58 9.18
C VAL A 209 2.35 1.05 8.93
N TYR A 210 2.47 -0.16 8.42
CA TYR A 210 3.76 -0.68 7.98
C TYR A 210 3.90 -0.50 6.46
N ALA A 211 5.11 -0.19 6.00
CA ALA A 211 5.43 -0.10 4.59
C ALA A 211 6.65 -0.96 4.26
N VAL A 212 6.65 -1.57 3.08
CA VAL A 212 7.78 -2.37 2.59
C VAL A 212 8.76 -1.45 1.86
N PHE A 213 10.04 -1.52 2.24
CA PHE A 213 11.14 -0.75 1.65
C PHE A 213 12.09 -1.68 0.93
N SER A 214 12.76 -1.17 -0.12
CA SER A 214 13.91 -1.84 -0.70
C SER A 214 15.13 -1.59 0.17
N GLU A 215 15.86 -2.65 0.53
CA GLU A 215 17.13 -2.52 1.23
C GLU A 215 18.20 -1.87 0.35
N LYS A 216 18.14 -2.12 -0.96
CA LYS A 216 19.09 -1.59 -1.95
C LYS A 216 18.93 -0.08 -2.12
N THR A 217 17.70 0.38 -2.34
CA THR A 217 17.46 1.80 -2.64
C THR A 217 17.15 2.65 -1.41
N GLY A 218 16.85 2.05 -0.26
CA GLY A 218 16.45 2.76 0.95
C GLY A 218 15.07 3.43 0.90
N GLU A 219 14.40 3.36 -0.24
CA GLU A 219 13.07 3.94 -0.52
C GLU A 219 11.97 2.87 -0.46
N PRO A 220 10.68 3.26 -0.38
CA PRO A 220 9.56 2.32 -0.49
C PRO A 220 9.68 1.44 -1.73
N TYR A 221 9.51 0.13 -1.54
CA TYR A 221 9.65 -0.85 -2.62
C TYR A 221 8.52 -0.65 -3.65
N LEU A 222 8.90 -0.46 -4.91
CA LEU A 222 7.99 -0.35 -6.04
C LEU A 222 7.67 -1.74 -6.58
N PHE A 223 6.44 -2.19 -6.34
CA PHE A 223 5.91 -3.43 -6.90
C PHE A 223 5.34 -3.16 -8.29
N SER A 224 6.02 -3.67 -9.32
CA SER A 224 5.53 -3.72 -10.70
C SER A 224 5.65 -5.15 -11.23
N THR A 225 4.74 -5.55 -12.11
CA THR A 225 4.78 -6.85 -12.80
C THR A 225 4.87 -6.57 -14.30
N THR A 226 5.86 -7.16 -14.97
CA THR A 226 6.02 -7.08 -16.42
C THR A 226 5.43 -8.33 -17.05
N TYR A 227 4.54 -8.14 -18.03
CA TYR A 227 3.93 -9.20 -18.83
C TYR A 227 4.45 -9.11 -20.26
N ASP A 228 4.90 -10.24 -20.79
CA ASP A 228 5.15 -10.41 -22.23
C ASP A 228 3.81 -10.68 -22.94
N ARG A 229 3.45 -9.81 -23.89
CA ARG A 229 2.25 -9.95 -24.73
C ARG A 229 2.58 -10.42 -26.15
N GLY A 230 3.79 -10.94 -26.38
CA GLY A 230 4.25 -11.41 -27.68
C GLY A 230 4.40 -10.26 -28.67
N GLU A 231 3.67 -10.30 -29.79
CA GLU A 231 3.75 -9.28 -30.84
C GLU A 231 3.29 -7.89 -30.38
N GLU A 232 2.47 -7.80 -29.32
CA GLU A 232 2.02 -6.54 -28.73
C GLU A 232 3.06 -5.90 -27.80
N GLY A 233 4.22 -6.55 -27.61
CA GLY A 233 5.31 -6.08 -26.77
C GLY A 233 5.14 -6.38 -25.28
N TYR A 234 5.73 -5.54 -24.43
CA TYR A 234 5.70 -5.71 -22.98
C TYR A 234 4.73 -4.73 -22.32
N LEU A 235 4.05 -5.19 -21.29
CA LEU A 235 3.20 -4.36 -20.42
C LEU A 235 3.71 -4.42 -18.99
N CYS A 236 4.03 -3.27 -18.41
CA CYS A 236 4.31 -3.14 -16.98
C CYS A 236 3.04 -2.68 -16.25
N THR A 237 2.72 -3.31 -15.13
CA THR A 237 1.71 -2.73 -14.22
C THR A 237 2.24 -1.45 -13.61
N ASP A 238 1.32 -0.57 -13.25
CA ASP A 238 1.61 0.61 -12.44
C ASP A 238 2.45 0.22 -11.21
N PRO A 239 3.62 0.85 -10.99
CA PRO A 239 4.44 0.57 -9.83
C PRO A 239 3.79 1.15 -8.58
N MET A 240 3.51 0.29 -7.61
CA MET A 240 2.83 0.66 -6.36
C MET A 240 3.69 0.34 -5.14
N ILE A 241 3.55 1.12 -4.08
CA ILE A 241 4.11 0.75 -2.77
C ILE A 241 3.21 -0.29 -2.09
N MET A 242 3.72 -1.00 -1.09
CA MET A 242 2.92 -1.91 -0.27
C MET A 242 2.79 -1.38 1.15
N LEU A 243 1.54 -1.18 1.57
CA LEU A 243 1.14 -0.83 2.93
C LEU A 243 0.50 -2.04 3.58
N LEU A 244 0.80 -2.24 4.86
CA LEU A 244 0.27 -3.34 5.66
C LEU A 244 -0.38 -2.75 6.90
N THR A 245 -1.60 -3.21 7.19
CA THR A 245 -2.25 -2.88 8.45
C THR A 245 -1.50 -3.55 9.61
N PRO A 246 -1.56 -2.99 10.83
CA PRO A 246 -0.88 -3.60 11.98
C PRO A 246 -1.31 -5.04 12.26
N SER A 247 -2.59 -5.37 12.08
CA SER A 247 -3.08 -6.75 12.28
C SER A 247 -2.51 -7.70 11.23
N TRP A 248 -2.57 -7.31 9.95
CA TRP A 248 -2.03 -8.12 8.86
C TRP A 248 -0.53 -8.36 9.00
N TYR A 249 0.24 -7.32 9.33
CA TYR A 249 1.68 -7.49 9.53
C TYR A 249 2.00 -8.40 10.71
N ARG A 250 1.26 -8.28 11.82
CA ARG A 250 1.45 -9.18 12.98
C ARG A 250 1.23 -10.64 12.59
N GLN A 251 0.16 -10.91 11.84
CA GLN A 251 -0.24 -12.25 11.45
C GLN A 251 0.73 -12.88 10.45
N PHE A 252 1.16 -12.12 9.44
CA PHE A 252 1.99 -12.63 8.34
C PHE A 252 3.45 -12.19 8.43
N LYS A 253 3.91 -11.80 9.62
CA LYS A 253 5.24 -11.22 9.85
C LYS A 253 6.36 -12.07 9.26
N GLU A 254 6.37 -13.36 9.58
CA GLU A 254 7.44 -14.28 9.12
C GLU A 254 7.50 -14.34 7.59
N THR A 255 6.35 -14.52 6.93
CA THR A 255 6.26 -14.55 5.47
C THR A 255 6.69 -13.23 4.84
N ILE A 256 6.27 -12.10 5.41
CA ILE A 256 6.57 -10.77 4.89
C ILE A 256 8.05 -10.44 5.07
N ASP A 257 8.61 -10.67 6.26
CA ASP A 257 10.00 -10.39 6.60
C ASP A 257 10.97 -11.36 5.91
N SER A 258 10.52 -12.55 5.49
CA SER A 258 11.35 -13.49 4.74
C SER A 258 11.62 -13.06 3.29
N ARG A 259 10.97 -11.99 2.80
CA ARG A 259 11.18 -11.48 1.44
C ARG A 259 12.59 -10.90 1.27
N PRO A 260 13.39 -11.41 0.33
CA PRO A 260 14.75 -10.93 0.13
C PRO A 260 14.77 -9.49 -0.38
N ASN A 261 15.84 -8.77 -0.06
CA ASN A 261 16.10 -7.38 -0.50
C ASN A 261 15.02 -6.38 -0.09
N SER A 262 14.24 -6.70 0.96
CA SER A 262 13.19 -5.84 1.46
C SER A 262 13.17 -5.81 2.99
N VAL A 263 12.83 -4.65 3.54
CA VAL A 263 12.66 -4.45 4.98
C VAL A 263 11.33 -3.76 5.25
N VAL A 264 10.64 -4.17 6.30
CA VAL A 264 9.39 -3.54 6.72
C VAL A 264 9.70 -2.43 7.73
N LYS A 265 9.17 -1.23 7.50
CA LYS A 265 9.30 -0.09 8.41
C LYS A 265 7.94 0.35 8.91
N LEU A 266 7.88 0.75 10.18
CA LEU A 266 6.72 1.40 10.77
C LEU A 266 6.68 2.87 10.30
N ILE A 267 5.53 3.28 9.77
CA ILE A 267 5.23 4.66 9.41
C ILE A 267 4.24 5.17 10.45
N GLU A 268 4.72 6.02 11.33
CA GLU A 268 3.89 6.63 12.38
C GLU A 268 3.29 7.93 11.89
N ASN A 269 2.08 8.19 12.36
CA ASN A 269 1.43 9.47 12.15
C ASN A 269 1.96 10.48 13.18
N THR A 270 2.10 11.72 12.74
CA THR A 270 2.49 12.84 13.60
C THR A 270 1.31 13.33 14.43
N GLU A 271 1.58 14.16 15.45
CA GLU A 271 0.52 14.73 16.31
C GLU A 271 -0.54 15.51 15.53
N ASP A 272 -0.15 16.16 14.42
CA ASP A 272 -1.03 16.89 13.51
C ASP A 272 -1.74 16.00 12.47
N LYS A 273 -1.56 14.68 12.56
CA LYS A 273 -2.12 13.65 11.66
C LYS A 273 -1.69 13.80 10.19
N LYS A 274 -0.50 14.36 9.94
CA LYS A 274 0.09 14.52 8.59
C LYS A 274 1.24 13.57 8.26
N GLY A 275 1.77 12.81 9.22
CA GLY A 275 2.93 11.93 9.04
C GLY A 275 2.72 10.89 7.93
N ILE A 276 1.57 10.20 7.95
CA ILE A 276 1.23 9.21 6.92
C ILE A 276 1.00 9.91 5.56
N GLU A 277 0.29 11.04 5.53
CA GLU A 277 0.05 11.82 4.30
C GLU A 277 1.37 12.29 3.66
N ASN A 278 2.31 12.78 4.46
CA ASN A 278 3.63 13.24 4.02
C ASN A 278 4.48 12.08 3.46
N PHE A 279 4.42 10.92 4.12
CA PHE A 279 5.07 9.71 3.63
C PHE A 279 4.51 9.30 2.25
N LEU A 280 3.19 9.25 2.12
CA LEU A 280 2.51 8.92 0.86
C LEU A 280 2.83 9.96 -0.22
N GLY A 281 2.79 11.25 0.10
CA GLY A 281 3.14 12.32 -0.81
C GLY A 281 4.58 12.20 -1.33
N THR A 282 5.53 11.83 -0.45
CA THR A 282 6.91 11.54 -0.86
C THR A 282 6.98 10.32 -1.79
N ALA A 283 6.32 9.22 -1.42
CA ALA A 283 6.31 8.00 -2.22
C ALA A 283 5.70 8.23 -3.62
N PHE A 284 4.66 9.04 -3.72
CA PHE A 284 3.96 9.27 -4.99
C PHE A 284 4.62 10.35 -5.84
N TYR A 285 4.94 11.52 -5.25
CA TYR A 285 5.32 12.70 -6.02
C TYR A 285 6.82 12.95 -6.09
N LEU A 286 7.62 12.32 -5.22
CA LEU A 286 9.09 12.31 -5.33
C LEU A 286 9.61 10.98 -5.87
N ASN A 287 9.09 9.85 -5.38
CA ASN A 287 9.57 8.52 -5.75
C ASN A 287 8.83 7.90 -6.95
N GLY A 288 7.71 8.51 -7.35
CA GLY A 288 6.98 8.13 -8.56
C GLY A 288 6.10 6.90 -8.44
N ALA A 289 5.78 6.40 -7.23
CA ALA A 289 4.77 5.35 -7.11
C ALA A 289 3.40 5.86 -7.59
N LEU A 290 2.66 5.03 -8.31
CA LEU A 290 1.36 5.37 -8.90
C LEU A 290 0.17 4.98 -8.01
N GLY A 291 0.44 4.40 -6.84
CA GLY A 291 -0.57 4.04 -5.86
C GLY A 291 0.01 3.18 -4.75
N ALA A 292 -0.89 2.63 -3.93
CA ALA A 292 -0.56 1.71 -2.85
C ALA A 292 -1.39 0.43 -2.95
N ILE A 293 -0.72 -0.68 -2.69
CA ILE A 293 -1.29 -2.00 -2.44
C ILE A 293 -1.49 -2.13 -0.93
N PHE A 294 -2.64 -2.66 -0.50
CA PHE A 294 -2.95 -2.87 0.92
C PHE A 294 -3.02 -4.36 1.23
N ASN A 295 -2.15 -4.84 2.13
CA ASN A 295 -2.06 -6.23 2.62
C ASN A 295 -1.70 -7.28 1.54
N SER A 296 -2.40 -7.29 0.41
CA SER A 296 -2.19 -8.15 -0.74
C SER A 296 -2.44 -7.40 -2.06
N LYS A 297 -1.94 -7.92 -3.19
CA LYS A 297 -2.13 -7.32 -4.53
C LYS A 297 -3.61 -7.22 -4.97
N GLU A 298 -4.55 -7.78 -4.21
CA GLU A 298 -5.98 -7.73 -4.52
C GLU A 298 -6.60 -6.36 -4.24
N VAL A 299 -6.01 -5.57 -3.35
CA VAL A 299 -6.48 -4.23 -3.01
C VAL A 299 -5.42 -3.21 -3.39
N SER A 300 -5.72 -2.42 -4.42
CA SER A 300 -4.87 -1.32 -4.87
C SER A 300 -5.68 -0.04 -5.00
N ILE A 301 -5.13 1.07 -4.51
CA ILE A 301 -5.74 2.40 -4.65
C ILE A 301 -4.71 3.32 -5.29
N SER A 302 -5.13 4.09 -6.30
CA SER A 302 -4.27 5.01 -7.03
C SER A 302 -3.78 6.17 -6.14
N ALA A 303 -2.62 6.72 -6.49
CA ALA A 303 -2.00 7.81 -5.74
C ALA A 303 -2.94 9.02 -5.61
N SER A 304 -3.61 9.42 -6.70
CA SER A 304 -4.53 10.56 -6.73
C SER A 304 -5.77 10.39 -5.87
N ALA A 305 -6.20 9.15 -5.64
CA ALA A 305 -7.31 8.86 -4.74
C ALA A 305 -6.86 8.95 -3.28
N LEU A 306 -5.60 8.66 -2.96
CA LEU A 306 -5.08 8.65 -1.58
C LEU A 306 -4.61 10.02 -1.11
N VAL A 307 -3.80 10.70 -1.92
CA VAL A 307 -3.22 12.00 -1.60
C VAL A 307 -3.42 12.92 -2.81
N GLN A 308 -3.73 14.18 -2.56
CA GLN A 308 -3.86 15.16 -3.64
C GLN A 308 -2.49 15.53 -4.18
N LYS A 309 -2.40 15.69 -5.50
CA LYS A 309 -1.20 16.20 -6.13
C LYS A 309 -0.95 17.63 -5.61
N PRO A 310 0.27 17.97 -5.17
CA PRO A 310 0.60 19.33 -4.80
C PRO A 310 0.29 20.30 -5.95
N ASP A 311 -0.45 21.36 -5.64
CA ASP A 311 -0.78 22.41 -6.60
C ASP A 311 0.16 23.61 -6.40
N TYR A 312 1.01 23.84 -7.40
CA TYR A 312 1.96 24.96 -7.44
C TYR A 312 1.58 26.01 -8.49
N SER A 313 0.37 25.95 -9.05
CA SER A 313 -0.08 26.87 -10.11
C SER A 313 -0.05 28.35 -9.72
N ASN A 314 -0.12 28.64 -8.42
CA ASN A 314 -0.07 29.99 -7.86
C ASN A 314 1.36 30.44 -7.48
N LEU A 315 2.37 29.59 -7.64
CA LEU A 315 3.76 29.91 -7.33
C LEU A 315 4.51 30.31 -8.62
N PRO A 316 5.42 31.30 -8.55
CA PRO A 316 6.41 31.52 -9.60
C PRO A 316 7.22 30.25 -9.86
N GLU A 317 7.63 30.00 -11.11
CA GLU A 317 8.35 28.78 -11.50
C GLU A 317 9.58 28.50 -10.63
N ILE A 318 10.34 29.55 -10.26
CA ILE A 318 11.53 29.43 -9.40
C ILE A 318 11.22 28.96 -7.97
N GLN A 319 9.97 29.09 -7.51
CA GLN A 319 9.51 28.63 -6.21
C GLN A 319 8.85 27.24 -6.27
N VAL A 320 8.61 26.71 -7.48
CA VAL A 320 8.08 25.35 -7.65
C VAL A 320 9.18 24.36 -7.23
N PRO A 321 8.91 23.45 -6.27
CA PRO A 321 9.89 22.45 -5.88
C PRO A 321 10.32 21.59 -7.07
N VAL A 322 11.63 21.36 -7.20
CA VAL A 322 12.15 20.40 -8.17
C VAL A 322 11.71 19.00 -7.77
N MET A 323 11.02 18.32 -8.68
CA MET A 323 10.54 16.95 -8.52
C MET A 323 10.64 16.22 -9.86
N ASN A 324 11.15 14.99 -9.86
CA ASN A 324 11.26 14.17 -11.07
C ASN A 324 10.69 12.76 -10.84
N PRO A 325 9.40 12.62 -10.48
CA PRO A 325 8.83 11.32 -10.11
C PRO A 325 8.97 10.27 -11.21
N ASP A 326 8.88 10.65 -12.48
CA ASP A 326 9.02 9.71 -13.60
C ASP A 326 10.45 9.19 -13.75
N LEU A 327 11.45 10.08 -13.67
CA LEU A 327 12.85 9.68 -13.68
C LEU A 327 13.20 8.80 -12.48
N VAL A 328 12.77 9.23 -11.28
CA VAL A 328 13.06 8.53 -10.03
C VAL A 328 12.42 7.15 -10.01
N ARG A 329 11.17 7.00 -10.48
CA ARG A 329 10.49 5.71 -10.58
C ARG A 329 11.34 4.67 -11.31
N TRP A 330 11.82 5.01 -12.49
CA TRP A 330 12.61 4.08 -13.31
C TRP A 330 13.98 3.80 -12.71
N MET A 331 14.59 4.81 -12.10
CA MET A 331 15.85 4.64 -11.36
C MET A 331 15.68 3.70 -10.16
N LEU A 332 14.60 3.83 -9.38
CA LEU A 332 14.31 2.93 -8.25
C LEU A 332 13.97 1.51 -8.72
N LEU A 333 13.20 1.35 -9.80
CA LEU A 333 12.89 0.03 -10.36
C LEU A 333 14.15 -0.68 -10.88
N MET A 334 15.04 0.04 -11.58
CA MET A 334 16.35 -0.47 -11.98
C MET A 334 17.22 -0.82 -10.76
N GLY A 335 17.26 0.05 -9.75
CA GLY A 335 18.02 -0.17 -8.51
C GLY A 335 17.56 -1.37 -7.68
N GLN A 336 16.26 -1.67 -7.70
CA GLN A 336 15.72 -2.86 -7.05
C GLN A 336 16.18 -4.15 -7.72
N LEU A 337 16.34 -4.16 -9.05
CA LEU A 337 16.97 -5.26 -9.78
C LEU A 337 18.48 -5.29 -9.49
N ASP A 338 19.11 -4.11 -9.56
CA ASP A 338 20.54 -3.81 -9.41
C ASP A 338 21.43 -4.54 -10.43
N SER A 339 21.53 -5.86 -10.35
CA SER A 339 22.35 -6.68 -11.24
C SER A 339 21.52 -7.85 -11.79
N PRO A 340 20.83 -7.67 -12.93
CA PRO A 340 20.06 -8.74 -13.57
C PRO A 340 20.90 -10.01 -13.77
N THR A 341 20.40 -11.15 -13.29
CA THR A 341 21.10 -12.44 -13.37
C THR A 341 20.40 -13.43 -14.29
N THR A 342 19.19 -13.11 -14.73
CA THR A 342 18.37 -13.92 -15.63
C THR A 342 18.04 -13.16 -16.90
N GLU A 343 17.75 -13.89 -17.99
CA GLU A 343 17.35 -13.28 -19.27
C GLU A 343 16.10 -12.39 -19.10
N ASP A 344 15.12 -12.84 -18.31
CA ASP A 344 13.91 -12.06 -18.02
C ASP A 344 14.23 -10.76 -17.28
N GLU A 345 15.09 -10.79 -16.26
CA GLU A 345 15.52 -9.59 -15.55
C GLU A 345 16.31 -8.63 -16.46
N GLU A 346 17.14 -9.14 -17.38
CA GLU A 346 17.84 -8.29 -18.34
C GLU A 346 16.88 -7.58 -19.29
N VAL A 347 15.86 -8.28 -19.78
CA VAL A 347 14.82 -7.70 -20.63
C VAL A 347 14.05 -6.61 -19.87
N ILE A 348 13.64 -6.91 -18.64
CA ILE A 348 12.94 -5.94 -17.79
C ILE A 348 13.82 -4.72 -17.50
N TYR A 349 15.10 -4.93 -17.19
CA TYR A 349 16.05 -3.84 -16.96
C TYR A 349 16.20 -2.95 -18.19
N LYS A 350 16.35 -3.55 -19.39
CA LYS A 350 16.43 -2.80 -20.66
C LYS A 350 15.15 -1.98 -20.91
N LEU A 351 13.99 -2.53 -20.57
CA LEU A 351 12.71 -1.83 -20.66
C LEU A 351 12.65 -0.63 -19.71
N TYR A 352 13.06 -0.80 -18.44
CA TYR A 352 13.13 0.30 -17.48
C TYR A 352 14.16 1.36 -17.88
N TYR A 353 15.31 0.94 -18.41
CA TYR A 353 16.33 1.84 -18.92
C TYR A 353 15.83 2.67 -20.10
N LYS A 354 14.99 2.10 -20.97
CA LYS A 354 14.34 2.83 -22.05
C LYS A 354 13.44 3.96 -21.50
N PHE A 355 12.58 3.66 -20.52
CA PHE A 355 11.72 4.69 -19.93
C PHE A 355 12.51 5.73 -19.10
N PHE A 356 13.59 5.32 -18.44
CA PHE A 356 14.54 6.23 -17.82
C PHE A 356 15.16 7.19 -18.86
N SER A 357 15.56 6.64 -20.01
CA SER A 357 16.14 7.41 -21.13
C SER A 357 15.15 8.42 -21.72
N GLU A 358 13.86 8.08 -21.76
CA GLU A 358 12.81 9.01 -22.20
C GLU A 358 12.56 10.16 -21.19
N ALA A 359 12.72 9.89 -19.90
CA ALA A 359 12.52 10.88 -18.84
C ALA A 359 13.74 11.78 -18.61
N MET A 360 14.95 11.27 -18.85
CA MET A 360 16.21 11.94 -18.49
C MET A 360 16.41 13.31 -19.17
N PRO A 361 16.19 13.49 -20.49
CA PRO A 361 16.32 14.79 -21.15
C PRO A 361 15.33 15.86 -20.67
N LYS A 362 14.23 15.46 -20.02
CA LYS A 362 13.15 16.34 -19.55
C LYS A 362 13.33 16.76 -18.10
N ALA A 363 14.33 16.20 -17.42
CA ALA A 363 14.51 16.35 -15.99
C ALA A 363 15.05 17.74 -15.62
N LYS A 364 14.65 18.21 -14.44
CA LYS A 364 15.24 19.38 -13.78
C LYS A 364 15.99 18.91 -12.54
N PHE A 365 17.22 19.33 -12.35
CA PHE A 365 18.03 18.93 -11.20
C PHE A 365 18.35 20.10 -10.29
N LEU A 366 18.63 19.78 -9.03
CA LEU A 366 19.30 20.67 -8.10
C LEU A 366 20.80 20.38 -8.11
N ILE A 367 21.59 21.43 -8.36
CA ILE A 367 23.04 21.41 -8.19
C ILE A 367 23.39 22.09 -6.86
N PRO A 368 24.14 21.43 -5.97
CA PRO A 368 24.56 22.02 -4.72
C PRO A 368 25.49 23.22 -4.98
N LEU A 369 25.13 24.36 -4.38
CA LEU A 369 25.92 25.59 -4.38
C LEU A 369 26.34 25.93 -2.95
N ASP A 370 27.62 26.22 -2.77
CA ASP A 370 28.15 26.70 -1.49
C ASP A 370 27.53 28.08 -1.17
N ALA A 371 26.91 28.25 0.00
CA ALA A 371 26.32 29.52 0.42
C ALA A 371 27.35 30.64 0.64
N ALA A 372 28.65 30.33 0.71
CA ALA A 372 29.72 31.32 0.70
C ALA A 372 29.99 31.92 -0.70
N SER A 373 29.32 31.42 -1.75
CA SER A 373 29.40 32.00 -3.09
C SER A 373 28.90 33.46 -3.03
N GLU A 374 29.75 34.40 -3.47
CA GLU A 374 29.51 35.84 -3.31
C GLU A 374 28.37 36.33 -4.21
N PHE A 375 27.12 36.22 -3.75
CA PHE A 375 26.00 36.97 -4.33
C PHE A 375 26.04 38.41 -3.80
N LYS A 376 26.97 39.22 -4.32
CA LYS A 376 27.12 40.63 -3.93
C LYS A 376 26.00 41.49 -4.49
N GLY A 377 25.02 41.83 -3.66
CA GLY A 377 24.00 42.83 -3.97
C GLY A 377 22.86 42.79 -2.96
N ASP A 378 22.42 43.96 -2.49
CA ASP A 378 21.16 44.07 -1.76
C ASP A 378 20.05 43.51 -2.65
N SER A 379 19.26 42.58 -2.12
CA SER A 379 18.10 42.00 -2.79
C SER A 379 17.15 43.12 -3.20
N GLN A 380 17.27 43.60 -4.44
CA GLN A 380 16.28 44.50 -5.02
C GLN A 380 15.00 43.69 -5.23
N GLU A 381 13.87 44.33 -4.93
CA GLU A 381 12.52 43.79 -5.09
C GLU A 381 12.32 43.16 -6.48
N GLY A 382 12.55 41.86 -6.60
CA GLY A 382 12.46 41.10 -7.84
C GLY A 382 13.07 39.72 -7.72
N ASN A 383 12.39 38.69 -8.26
CA ASN A 383 12.82 37.29 -8.25
C ASN A 383 14.05 36.99 -9.14
N SER A 384 14.94 37.96 -9.37
CA SER A 384 16.12 37.78 -10.21
C SER A 384 17.33 38.53 -9.64
N PHE A 385 18.44 37.82 -9.54
CA PHE A 385 19.73 38.38 -9.18
C PHE A 385 20.64 38.33 -10.41
N VAL A 386 21.13 39.48 -10.85
CA VAL A 386 22.12 39.56 -11.93
C VAL A 386 23.49 39.43 -11.29
N LEU A 387 24.19 38.33 -11.58
CA LEU A 387 25.56 38.12 -11.12
C LEU A 387 26.46 39.23 -11.67
N GLU A 388 27.28 39.84 -10.81
CA GLU A 388 28.31 40.76 -11.25
C GLU A 388 29.30 40.03 -12.15
N LYS A 389 29.80 40.74 -13.17
CA LYS A 389 30.87 40.22 -14.02
C LYS A 389 32.06 39.84 -13.14
N ASP A 390 32.56 38.62 -13.31
CA ASP A 390 33.64 37.99 -12.52
C ASP A 390 33.23 37.38 -11.15
N SER A 391 31.92 37.21 -10.90
CA SER A 391 31.44 36.41 -9.75
C SER A 391 31.84 34.93 -9.89
N SER A 392 32.35 34.34 -8.82
CA SER A 392 32.70 32.91 -8.76
C SER A 392 31.80 32.17 -7.76
N PHE A 393 31.26 31.02 -8.15
CA PHE A 393 30.56 30.10 -7.27
C PHE A 393 31.24 28.73 -7.29
N ASN A 394 31.18 28.03 -6.16
CA ASN A 394 31.79 26.71 -6.01
C ASN A 394 30.73 25.62 -6.17
N ILE A 395 30.96 24.71 -7.12
CA ILE A 395 30.21 23.48 -7.29
C ILE A 395 31.13 22.31 -6.93
N PRO A 396 30.67 21.33 -6.12
CA PRO A 396 31.43 20.13 -5.83
C PRO A 396 31.55 19.28 -7.11
N VAL A 397 32.76 18.81 -7.41
CA VAL A 397 33.04 17.96 -8.56
C VAL A 397 33.82 16.74 -8.07
N LYS A 398 33.54 15.57 -8.64
CA LYS A 398 34.23 14.31 -8.35
C LYS A 398 34.86 13.73 -9.62
N GLU A 399 35.85 12.87 -9.45
CA GLU A 399 36.36 12.06 -10.57
C GLU A 399 35.22 11.18 -11.10
N GLY A 400 34.97 11.26 -12.41
CA GLY A 400 33.96 10.46 -13.09
C GLY A 400 34.59 9.27 -13.82
N LYS A 401 33.91 8.81 -14.87
CA LYS A 401 34.35 7.72 -15.74
C LYS A 401 35.05 8.29 -16.98
N ASN A 402 35.90 7.47 -17.61
CA ASN A 402 36.53 7.77 -18.90
C ASN A 402 37.29 9.12 -18.95
N GLY A 403 37.90 9.53 -17.83
CA GLY A 403 38.69 10.76 -17.74
C GLY A 403 37.88 12.06 -17.70
N ARG A 404 36.54 11.97 -17.63
CA ARG A 404 35.67 13.12 -17.36
C ARG A 404 35.41 13.24 -15.87
N ASN A 405 35.25 14.46 -15.40
CA ASN A 405 34.76 14.74 -14.07
C ASN A 405 33.24 14.65 -14.03
N SER A 406 32.66 14.42 -12.85
CA SER A 406 31.21 14.39 -12.63
C SER A 406 30.76 15.42 -11.61
N VAL A 407 29.56 15.93 -11.80
CA VAL A 407 28.88 16.84 -10.88
C VAL A 407 27.72 16.11 -10.19
N PRO A 408 27.56 16.22 -8.85
CA PRO A 408 26.42 15.68 -8.17
C PRO A 408 25.18 16.52 -8.51
N VAL A 409 24.13 15.85 -8.97
CA VAL A 409 22.83 16.47 -9.28
C VAL A 409 21.73 15.73 -8.53
N PHE A 410 20.71 16.44 -8.08
CA PHE A 410 19.64 15.87 -7.25
C PHE A 410 18.27 16.05 -7.85
N THR A 411 17.43 15.03 -7.74
CA THR A 411 16.07 15.04 -8.30
C THR A 411 15.07 15.84 -7.48
N ASP A 412 15.44 16.19 -6.24
CA ASP A 412 14.63 16.92 -5.29
C ASP A 412 15.46 17.32 -4.05
N TRP A 413 14.87 18.18 -3.22
CA TRP A 413 15.51 18.68 -2.00
C TRP A 413 15.76 17.60 -0.94
N LYS A 414 14.92 16.57 -0.85
CA LYS A 414 15.09 15.48 0.13
C LYS A 414 16.44 14.80 -0.10
N ARG A 415 16.73 14.42 -1.36
CA ARG A 415 18.00 13.75 -1.70
C ARG A 415 19.22 14.67 -1.62
N LEU A 416 19.07 15.95 -1.96
CA LEU A 416 20.14 16.94 -1.74
C LEU A 416 20.50 17.00 -0.24
N ARG A 417 19.51 17.06 0.64
CA ARG A 417 19.69 17.18 2.10
C ARG A 417 20.24 15.92 2.76
N MET A 418 20.21 14.77 2.08
CA MET A 418 20.91 13.56 2.54
C MET A 418 22.43 13.68 2.43
N VAL A 419 22.94 14.54 1.54
CA VAL A 419 24.37 14.68 1.27
C VAL A 419 24.92 16.03 1.75
N PHE A 420 24.12 17.09 1.58
CA PHE A 420 24.52 18.47 1.86
C PHE A 420 23.63 19.09 2.94
N ASP A 421 24.26 19.66 3.97
CA ASP A 421 23.56 20.30 5.09
C ASP A 421 22.85 21.61 4.66
N GLU A 422 22.18 22.26 5.61
CA GLU A 422 21.42 23.49 5.37
C GLU A 422 22.26 24.68 4.89
N LYS A 423 23.59 24.60 4.98
CA LYS A 423 24.50 25.66 4.49
C LYS A 423 24.69 25.60 2.97
N TRP A 424 24.18 24.57 2.31
CA TRP A 424 24.20 24.46 0.86
C TRP A 424 22.86 24.88 0.27
N ASN A 425 22.92 25.66 -0.80
CA ASN A 425 21.77 26.01 -1.62
C ASN A 425 21.69 25.09 -2.86
N GLY A 426 20.61 25.21 -3.61
CA GLY A 426 20.38 24.46 -4.84
C GLY A 426 20.20 25.40 -6.02
N MET A 427 21.00 25.23 -7.07
CA MET A 427 20.73 25.82 -8.39
C MET A 427 19.85 24.87 -9.18
N ILE A 428 18.79 25.38 -9.78
CA ILE A 428 17.97 24.60 -10.71
C ILE A 428 18.67 24.57 -12.06
N GLU A 429 18.84 23.38 -12.61
CA GLU A 429 19.37 23.15 -13.95
C GLU A 429 18.46 22.22 -14.74
N GLU A 430 18.21 22.55 -16.01
CA GLU A 430 17.62 21.62 -16.96
C GLU A 430 18.69 20.64 -17.46
N ALA A 431 18.32 19.36 -17.57
CA ALA A 431 19.22 18.33 -18.09
C ALA A 431 19.78 18.73 -19.46
N GLY A 432 21.11 18.67 -19.62
CA GLY A 432 21.79 19.06 -20.87
C GLY A 432 22.76 20.22 -20.70
N GLY A 433 22.61 21.05 -19.66
CA GLY A 433 23.49 22.20 -19.40
C GLY A 433 24.90 21.81 -18.99
N MET A 434 25.08 21.43 -17.72
CA MET A 434 26.39 21.04 -17.18
C MET A 434 26.89 19.73 -17.76
N ILE A 435 26.02 18.89 -18.34
CA ILE A 435 26.47 17.58 -18.84
C ILE A 435 27.50 17.68 -19.98
N GLU A 436 27.48 18.78 -20.74
CA GLU A 436 28.47 19.07 -21.77
C GLU A 436 29.89 19.17 -21.19
N VAL A 437 30.01 19.65 -19.94
CA VAL A 437 31.30 19.84 -19.25
C VAL A 437 31.62 18.68 -18.29
N PHE A 438 30.64 18.24 -17.51
CA PHE A 438 30.77 17.22 -16.48
C PHE A 438 29.81 16.06 -16.75
N ASP A 439 30.11 14.83 -16.36
CA ASP A 439 29.07 13.80 -16.32
C ASP A 439 28.13 14.04 -15.13
N TYR A 440 26.91 13.48 -15.15
CA TYR A 440 26.00 13.56 -14.00
C TYR A 440 26.16 12.36 -13.08
N ALA A 441 26.40 12.65 -11.80
CA ALA A 441 26.17 11.72 -10.71
C ALA A 441 24.82 12.07 -10.05
N ILE A 442 23.75 11.39 -10.45
CA ILE A 442 22.38 11.65 -10.02
C ILE A 442 22.14 10.98 -8.67
N ASN A 443 21.67 11.75 -7.69
CA ASN A 443 21.39 11.32 -6.31
C ASN A 443 22.50 10.44 -5.70
N PRO A 444 23.76 10.92 -5.63
CA PRO A 444 24.88 10.15 -5.09
C PRO A 444 24.83 10.12 -3.55
N THR A 445 23.78 9.51 -3.02
CA THR A 445 23.51 9.34 -1.58
C THR A 445 24.18 8.08 -1.03
N GLU A 446 23.92 7.75 0.23
CA GLU A 446 24.37 6.47 0.81
C GLU A 446 23.72 5.24 0.14
N TYR A 447 22.55 5.40 -0.47
CA TYR A 447 21.86 4.37 -1.26
C TYR A 447 22.28 4.51 -2.72
N TYR A 448 23.38 3.84 -3.10
CA TYR A 448 23.96 3.93 -4.44
C TYR A 448 22.97 3.48 -5.53
N GLU A 449 22.20 2.44 -5.25
CA GLU A 449 21.21 1.84 -6.16
C GLU A 449 19.97 2.74 -6.34
N ALA A 450 19.80 3.76 -5.50
CA ALA A 450 18.79 4.80 -5.69
C ALA A 450 19.28 5.96 -6.57
N GLY A 451 20.54 5.92 -7.04
CA GLY A 451 21.16 6.91 -7.90
C GLY A 451 21.45 6.39 -9.30
N ALA A 452 22.00 7.24 -10.14
CA ALA A 452 22.43 6.88 -11.49
C ALA A 452 23.66 7.69 -11.92
N TYR A 453 24.47 7.11 -12.80
CA TYR A 453 25.57 7.81 -13.46
C TYR A 453 25.25 7.97 -14.94
N VAL A 454 25.20 9.21 -15.43
CA VAL A 454 24.91 9.51 -16.84
C VAL A 454 26.09 10.27 -17.44
N SER A 455 26.74 9.64 -18.42
CA SER A 455 27.81 10.29 -19.20
C SER A 455 27.23 11.16 -20.31
N LEU A 456 28.01 12.12 -20.81
CA LEU A 456 27.61 12.92 -21.97
C LEU A 456 27.20 12.07 -23.19
N THR A 457 27.93 10.99 -23.47
CA THR A 457 27.60 10.08 -24.57
C THR A 457 26.24 9.42 -24.37
N ALA A 458 26.02 8.84 -23.19
CA ALA A 458 24.74 8.21 -22.86
C ALA A 458 23.59 9.22 -22.92
N PHE A 459 23.80 10.44 -22.43
CA PHE A 459 22.79 11.49 -22.48
C PHE A 459 22.40 11.87 -23.92
N LYS A 460 23.36 11.96 -24.83
CA LYS A 460 23.09 12.23 -26.26
C LYS A 460 22.27 11.12 -26.91
N GLU A 461 22.58 9.86 -26.61
CA GLU A 461 21.77 8.71 -27.05
C GLU A 461 20.34 8.77 -26.49
N MET A 462 20.17 9.18 -25.23
CA MET A 462 18.85 9.37 -24.60
C MET A 462 18.05 10.51 -25.26
N GLN A 463 18.73 11.61 -25.63
CA GLN A 463 18.10 12.72 -26.35
C GLN A 463 17.60 12.28 -27.74
N GLU A 464 18.44 11.61 -28.51
CA GLU A 464 18.07 11.08 -29.84
C GLU A 464 16.86 10.13 -29.73
N LEU A 465 16.87 9.21 -28.76
CA LEU A 465 15.75 8.31 -28.51
C LEU A 465 14.46 9.06 -28.14
N SER A 466 14.55 10.06 -27.27
CA SER A 466 13.40 10.87 -26.86
C SER A 466 12.80 11.63 -28.04
N GLU A 467 13.64 12.21 -28.92
CA GLU A 467 13.20 12.92 -30.12
C GLU A 467 12.52 11.99 -31.13
N GLU A 468 13.05 10.78 -31.36
CA GLU A 468 12.42 9.79 -32.23
C GLU A 468 11.02 9.39 -31.77
N LEU A 469 10.85 9.21 -30.45
CA LEU A 469 9.56 8.81 -29.87
C LEU A 469 8.55 9.96 -29.91
N GLU A 470 8.97 11.19 -29.67
CA GLU A 470 8.11 12.37 -29.82
C GLU A 470 7.72 12.64 -31.27
N GLY A 471 8.61 12.35 -32.23
CA GLY A 471 8.31 12.40 -33.65
C GLY A 471 7.21 11.41 -34.04
N ARG A 472 7.29 10.16 -33.52
CA ARG A 472 6.29 9.11 -33.78
C ARG A 472 4.93 9.35 -33.14
N ALA A 473 4.85 10.15 -32.07
CA ALA A 473 3.59 10.48 -31.40
C ALA A 473 2.81 11.61 -32.10
N LYS A 474 3.43 12.30 -33.06
CA LYS A 474 2.83 13.40 -33.84
C LYS A 474 2.30 12.97 -35.22
N ASP A 475 2.61 11.74 -35.64
CA ASP A 475 2.08 11.06 -36.83
C ASP A 475 0.91 10.15 -36.43
#